data_AF-A0A168LSQ0-F1
#
_entry.id   AF-A0A168LSQ0-F1
#
_cell.length_a   1.000
_cell.length_b   1.000
_cell.length_c   1.000
_cell.angle_alpha   90.00
_cell.angle_beta   90.00
_cell.angle_gamma   90.00
#
_symmetry.space_group_name_H-M   'P 1'
#
loop_
_entity.id
_entity.type
_entity.pdbx_description
1 polymer ?
#
loop_
_entity_poly.entity_id
_entity_poly.type
_entity_poly.pdbx_seq_one_letter_code
_entity_poly.pdbx_strand_id
1 'polypeptide(L)'
;KYLDMPPHQSLFSLVGNPQKDVAGRPITLFYADKLGYYPNINENTGVHKNCGLPQVGSLKKHLDKTEKDIAYYMPIDNVGLAVIDWENWRPTWERNWKPKDVYKKESIELVLQQNLHLALEAATKRAKADFEKAAKSFMQDTLKLGKFLRPKRLWGYYLFPDCYNHHYYQTTYYGGCFHEEKRKNDGGD
;
A
#
# COMPACT_ATOMS: atom_id res chain seq x y z
N LYS A 1 29.72 -27.47 -5.12
CA LYS A 1 29.91 -26.00 -4.98
C LYS A 1 29.75 -25.35 -6.35
N TYR A 2 28.53 -25.04 -6.77
CA TYR A 2 28.20 -24.45 -8.09
C TYR A 2 27.32 -23.19 -7.96
N LEU A 3 27.19 -22.63 -6.75
CA LEU A 3 26.24 -21.55 -6.44
C LEU A 3 26.89 -20.16 -6.28
N ASP A 4 28.19 -20.01 -6.57
CA ASP A 4 28.93 -18.76 -6.31
C ASP A 4 29.09 -17.84 -7.54
N MET A 5 28.43 -18.13 -8.66
CA MET A 5 28.46 -17.24 -9.81
C MET A 5 27.21 -16.35 -9.81
N PRO A 6 27.32 -15.04 -9.48
CA PRO A 6 26.18 -14.15 -9.58
C PRO A 6 25.68 -14.11 -11.03
N PRO A 7 24.35 -14.03 -11.26
CA PRO A 7 23.79 -14.01 -12.60
C PRO A 7 24.34 -12.81 -13.37
N HIS A 8 24.67 -13.02 -14.64
CA HIS A 8 25.19 -11.96 -15.49
C HIS A 8 24.08 -10.95 -15.82
N GLN A 9 24.22 -9.72 -15.32
CA GLN A 9 23.18 -8.68 -15.41
C GLN A 9 23.50 -7.55 -16.39
N SER A 10 24.61 -7.62 -17.14
CA SER A 10 25.05 -6.52 -18.00
C SER A 10 24.14 -6.22 -19.19
N LEU A 11 23.21 -7.13 -19.52
CA LEU A 11 22.18 -6.91 -20.55
C LEU A 11 21.03 -6.02 -20.08
N PHE A 12 20.88 -5.79 -18.77
CA PHE A 12 19.77 -5.01 -18.22
C PHE A 12 20.16 -3.55 -18.04
N SER A 13 19.34 -2.64 -18.57
CA SER A 13 19.53 -1.19 -18.39
C SER A 13 19.23 -0.71 -16.97
N LEU A 14 18.52 -1.53 -16.17
CA LEU A 14 18.13 -1.21 -14.81
C LEU A 14 18.17 -2.46 -13.94
N VAL A 15 18.89 -2.39 -12.82
CA VAL A 15 19.02 -3.49 -11.86
C VAL A 15 18.57 -3.01 -10.49
N GLY A 16 17.64 -3.75 -9.89
CA GLY A 16 17.21 -3.59 -8.50
C GLY A 16 17.73 -4.72 -7.61
N ASN A 17 17.65 -4.54 -6.30
CA ASN A 17 17.85 -5.62 -5.33
C ASN A 17 16.77 -5.50 -4.24
N PRO A 18 15.94 -6.54 -4.03
CA PRO A 18 14.85 -6.49 -3.05
C PRO A 18 15.32 -6.60 -1.59
N GLN A 19 16.57 -6.98 -1.34
CA GLN A 19 17.12 -7.17 0.01
C GLN A 19 16.93 -5.94 0.89
N LYS A 20 16.77 -6.18 2.20
CA LYS A 20 16.38 -5.14 3.15
C LYS A 20 17.44 -4.07 3.41
N ASP A 21 18.71 -4.45 3.28
CA ASP A 21 19.84 -3.60 3.67
C ASP A 21 20.55 -2.96 2.48
N VAL A 22 19.93 -3.00 1.29
CA VAL A 22 20.51 -2.45 0.07
C VAL A 22 19.88 -1.08 -0.25
N ALA A 23 20.71 -0.04 -0.23
CA ALA A 23 20.34 1.34 -0.53
C ALA A 23 21.02 1.85 -1.82
N GLY A 24 20.58 3.01 -2.31
CA GLY A 24 21.23 3.73 -3.41
C GLY A 24 21.08 3.10 -4.79
N ARG A 25 20.17 2.13 -4.96
CA ARG A 25 19.94 1.46 -6.25
C ARG A 25 19.03 2.29 -7.17
N PRO A 26 19.16 2.12 -8.50
CA PRO A 26 18.25 2.75 -9.46
C PRO A 26 16.78 2.35 -9.29
N ILE A 27 16.50 1.15 -8.75
CA ILE A 27 15.16 0.73 -8.31
C ILE A 27 15.20 0.58 -6.80
N THR A 28 14.39 1.37 -6.10
CA THR A 28 14.19 1.23 -4.65
C THR A 28 12.79 0.69 -4.40
N LEU A 29 12.71 -0.43 -3.67
CA LEU A 29 11.46 -1.11 -3.34
C LEU A 29 11.19 -1.00 -1.84
N PHE A 30 10.07 -0.37 -1.51
CA PHE A 30 9.62 -0.14 -0.14
C PHE A 30 8.51 -1.11 0.24
N TYR A 31 8.89 -2.25 0.83
CA TYR A 31 7.92 -3.14 1.47
C TYR A 31 7.26 -2.48 2.69
N ALA A 32 6.19 -3.10 3.19
CA ALA A 32 5.39 -2.64 4.33
C ALA A 32 6.18 -2.23 5.59
N ASP A 33 7.41 -2.73 5.78
CA ASP A 33 8.27 -2.43 6.93
C ASP A 33 9.46 -1.49 6.61
N LYS A 34 9.54 -0.93 5.40
CA LYS A 34 10.67 -0.11 4.93
C LYS A 34 10.37 1.38 4.77
N LEU A 35 9.11 1.81 4.86
CA LEU A 35 8.74 3.19 4.59
C LEU A 35 7.68 3.69 5.58
N GLY A 36 8.14 4.46 6.55
CA GLY A 36 7.26 5.04 7.55
C GLY A 36 6.66 4.00 8.50
N TYR A 37 5.71 4.45 9.31
CA TYR A 37 4.89 3.59 10.16
C TYR A 37 3.59 3.21 9.43
N TYR A 38 3.69 2.37 8.41
CA TYR A 38 2.52 1.89 7.66
C TYR A 38 1.61 1.03 8.56
N PRO A 39 0.37 1.45 8.89
CA PRO A 39 -0.56 0.68 9.71
C PRO A 39 -1.00 -0.56 8.94
N ASN A 40 -0.85 -1.74 9.52
CA ASN A 40 -1.36 -2.98 8.92
C ASN A 40 -1.64 -4.05 9.96
N ILE A 41 -2.54 -4.95 9.62
CA ILE A 41 -2.88 -6.16 10.35
C ILE A 41 -2.32 -7.33 9.54
N ASN A 42 -1.66 -8.27 10.22
CA ASN A 42 -1.33 -9.54 9.60
C ASN A 42 -2.63 -10.35 9.42
N GLU A 43 -3.06 -10.55 8.19
CA GLU A 43 -4.32 -11.22 7.85
C GLU A 43 -4.41 -12.68 8.34
N ASN A 44 -3.27 -13.34 8.59
CA ASN A 44 -3.23 -14.72 9.08
C ASN A 44 -3.21 -14.81 10.62
N THR A 45 -2.53 -13.87 11.30
CA THR A 45 -2.33 -13.94 12.75
C THR A 45 -3.15 -12.92 13.54
N GLY A 46 -3.77 -11.94 12.87
CA GLY A 46 -4.46 -10.81 13.50
C GLY A 46 -3.52 -9.82 14.20
N VAL A 47 -2.19 -9.99 14.10
CA VAL A 47 -1.23 -9.12 14.80
C VAL A 47 -1.22 -7.73 14.16
N HIS A 48 -1.44 -6.72 14.99
CA HIS A 48 -1.41 -5.31 14.59
C HIS A 48 0.03 -4.79 14.52
N LYS A 49 0.33 -4.05 13.45
CA LYS A 49 1.53 -3.23 13.30
C LYS A 49 1.12 -1.78 13.13
N ASN A 50 1.84 -0.87 13.81
CA ASN A 50 1.59 0.57 13.73
C ASN A 50 0.10 0.92 13.93
N CYS A 51 -0.54 0.31 14.93
CA CYS A 51 -1.97 0.43 15.26
C CYS A 51 -2.96 -0.29 14.33
N GLY A 52 -2.51 -1.05 13.34
CA GLY A 52 -3.36 -1.93 12.52
C GLY A 52 -4.14 -1.20 11.43
N LEU A 53 -4.94 -0.21 11.81
CA LEU A 53 -5.86 0.52 10.94
C LEU A 53 -5.35 1.93 10.58
N PRO A 54 -5.57 2.40 9.34
CA PRO A 54 -5.20 3.76 8.92
C PRO A 54 -5.77 4.87 9.81
N GLN A 55 -7.04 4.77 10.21
CA GLN A 55 -7.73 5.80 11.01
C GLN A 55 -7.31 5.84 12.49
N VAL A 56 -6.55 4.85 12.96
CA VAL A 56 -5.96 4.83 14.32
C VAL A 56 -4.48 5.26 14.27
N GLY A 57 -3.79 4.98 13.17
CA GLY A 57 -2.39 5.34 12.97
C GLY A 57 -2.14 6.85 12.96
N SER A 58 -0.99 7.27 13.52
CA SER A 58 -0.58 8.67 13.48
C SER A 58 0.10 9.01 12.15
N LEU A 59 -0.61 9.74 11.28
CA LEU A 59 -0.07 10.19 9.98
C LEU A 59 1.20 11.03 10.15
N LYS A 60 1.25 11.91 11.16
CA LYS A 60 2.45 12.71 11.44
C LYS A 60 3.67 11.84 11.74
N LYS A 61 3.55 10.91 12.70
CA LYS A 61 4.66 10.01 13.05
C LYS A 61 5.08 9.15 11.85
N HIS A 62 4.12 8.72 11.04
CA HIS A 62 4.38 8.02 9.80
C HIS A 62 5.25 8.86 8.85
N LEU A 63 4.87 10.10 8.56
CA LEU A 63 5.59 10.99 7.64
C LEU A 63 6.99 11.36 8.17
N ASP A 64 7.12 11.64 9.47
CA ASP A 64 8.42 11.93 10.11
C ASP A 64 9.40 10.73 9.97
N LYS A 65 8.87 9.50 10.00
CA LYS A 65 9.66 8.28 9.77
C LYS A 65 9.94 8.05 8.28
N THR A 66 8.96 8.27 7.42
CA THR A 66 9.07 8.20 5.95
C THR A 66 10.19 9.09 5.43
N GLU A 67 10.32 10.33 5.93
CA GLU A 67 11.42 11.23 5.56
C GLU A 67 12.80 10.60 5.83
N LYS A 68 12.98 10.02 7.02
CA LYS A 68 14.23 9.36 7.42
C LYS A 68 14.51 8.11 6.59
N ASP A 69 13.48 7.32 6.30
CA ASP A 69 13.61 6.12 5.47
C ASP A 69 14.00 6.46 4.04
N ILE A 70 13.41 7.51 3.47
CA ILE A 70 13.78 8.01 2.15
C ILE A 70 15.24 8.46 2.13
N ALA A 71 15.68 9.20 3.16
CA ALA A 71 17.07 9.62 3.27
C ALA A 71 18.04 8.44 3.35
N TYR A 72 17.67 7.38 4.07
CA TYR A 72 18.47 6.17 4.19
C TYR A 72 18.55 5.36 2.89
N TYR A 73 17.39 5.00 2.31
CA TYR A 73 17.34 4.12 1.15
C TYR A 73 17.74 4.81 -0.16
N MET A 74 17.52 6.12 -0.26
CA MET A 74 17.83 6.94 -1.43
C MET A 74 18.69 8.14 -1.01
N PRO A 75 19.97 7.94 -0.67
CA PRO A 75 20.83 9.03 -0.21
C PRO A 75 21.10 10.10 -1.29
N ILE A 76 20.91 9.75 -2.57
CA ILE A 76 21.13 10.64 -3.72
C ILE A 76 19.82 10.75 -4.51
N ASP A 77 19.45 11.97 -4.91
CA ASP A 77 18.36 12.22 -5.85
C ASP A 77 18.87 12.11 -7.30
N ASN A 78 18.73 10.92 -7.87
CA ASN A 78 19.02 10.59 -9.26
C ASN A 78 17.82 9.92 -9.92
N VAL A 79 17.87 9.81 -11.25
CA VAL A 79 16.82 9.15 -12.03
C VAL A 79 16.75 7.68 -11.65
N GLY A 80 15.54 7.20 -11.39
CA GLY A 80 15.27 5.83 -10.98
C GLY A 80 13.83 5.63 -10.54
N LEU A 81 13.49 4.40 -10.16
CA LEU A 81 12.17 4.03 -9.66
C LEU A 81 12.15 4.01 -8.13
N ALA A 82 11.05 4.49 -7.56
CA ALA A 82 10.71 4.36 -6.15
C ALA A 82 9.33 3.70 -6.04
N VAL A 83 9.34 2.40 -5.77
CA VAL A 83 8.14 1.55 -5.78
C VAL A 83 7.72 1.29 -4.35
N ILE A 84 6.49 1.70 -4.00
CA ILE A 84 5.91 1.42 -2.68
C ILE A 84 5.03 0.18 -2.80
N ASP A 85 5.40 -0.85 -2.05
CA ASP A 85 4.78 -2.16 -2.09
C ASP A 85 3.98 -2.42 -0.80
N TRP A 86 2.81 -1.79 -0.76
CA TRP A 86 1.86 -1.85 0.35
C TRP A 86 0.62 -2.61 -0.08
N GLU A 87 0.54 -3.87 0.33
CA GLU A 87 -0.50 -4.77 -0.15
C GLU A 87 -1.52 -5.14 0.92
N ASN A 88 -1.30 -4.78 2.18
CA ASN A 88 -2.08 -5.25 3.32
C ASN A 88 -3.54 -4.81 3.27
N TRP A 89 -3.83 -3.58 2.85
CA TRP A 89 -5.18 -3.09 2.63
C TRP A 89 -5.30 -2.34 1.31
N ARG A 90 -6.54 -2.11 0.85
CA ARG A 90 -6.86 -1.26 -0.32
C ARG A 90 -7.49 0.04 0.17
N PRO A 91 -7.19 1.20 -0.45
CA PRO A 91 -7.71 2.48 0.01
C PRO A 91 -9.22 2.62 -0.17
N THR A 92 -9.81 1.84 -1.08
CA THR A 92 -11.26 1.72 -1.27
C THR A 92 -11.81 0.57 -0.45
N TRP A 93 -12.81 0.86 0.36
CA TRP A 93 -13.45 -0.06 1.30
C TRP A 93 -13.88 -1.33 0.60
N GLU A 94 -14.60 -1.23 -0.51
CA GLU A 94 -15.16 -2.40 -1.20
C GLU A 94 -14.10 -3.41 -1.67
N ARG A 95 -12.87 -2.94 -1.93
CA ARG A 95 -11.75 -3.80 -2.38
C ARG A 95 -11.05 -4.55 -1.25
N ASN A 96 -11.45 -4.33 0.00
CA ASN A 96 -10.98 -5.11 1.15
C ASN A 96 -11.85 -6.36 1.36
N TRP A 97 -11.91 -7.22 0.35
CA TRP A 97 -12.51 -8.56 0.46
C TRP A 97 -11.55 -9.54 1.14
N LYS A 98 -12.01 -10.77 1.45
CA LYS A 98 -11.19 -11.80 2.10
C LYS A 98 -9.84 -12.00 1.37
N PRO A 99 -8.71 -12.03 2.09
CA PRO A 99 -8.59 -12.06 3.56
C PRO A 99 -8.48 -10.67 4.23
N LYS A 100 -8.66 -9.58 3.47
CA LYS A 100 -8.58 -8.19 3.94
C LYS A 100 -9.88 -7.68 4.57
N ASP A 101 -10.91 -8.52 4.71
CA ASP A 101 -12.15 -8.15 5.39
C ASP A 101 -11.95 -7.88 6.89
N VAL A 102 -10.82 -8.28 7.48
CA VAL A 102 -10.40 -7.90 8.84
C VAL A 102 -10.38 -6.38 9.04
N TYR A 103 -9.92 -5.62 8.03
CA TYR A 103 -9.90 -4.15 8.10
C TYR A 103 -11.31 -3.59 8.19
N LYS A 104 -12.29 -4.19 7.51
CA LYS A 104 -13.69 -3.79 7.61
C LYS A 104 -14.24 -4.09 9.00
N LYS A 105 -14.04 -5.31 9.48
CA LYS A 105 -14.54 -5.79 10.78
C LYS A 105 -14.01 -4.94 11.94
N GLU A 106 -12.70 -4.76 12.02
CA GLU A 106 -12.10 -3.99 13.11
C GLU A 106 -12.43 -2.50 13.03
N SER A 107 -12.59 -1.94 11.82
CA SER A 107 -13.04 -0.55 11.67
C SER A 107 -14.46 -0.35 12.20
N ILE A 108 -15.36 -1.31 11.97
CA ILE A 108 -16.74 -1.28 12.49
C ILE A 108 -16.73 -1.44 14.01
N GLU A 109 -15.96 -2.41 14.52
CA GLU A 109 -15.83 -2.64 15.95
C GLU A 109 -15.30 -1.41 16.69
N LEU A 110 -14.29 -0.74 16.13
CA LEU A 110 -13.76 0.53 16.66
C LEU A 110 -14.86 1.58 16.85
N VAL A 111 -15.75 1.74 15.87
CA VAL A 111 -16.85 2.70 15.94
C VAL A 111 -17.89 2.28 16.99
N LEU A 112 -18.23 0.99 17.05
CA LEU A 112 -19.17 0.47 18.05
C LEU A 112 -18.64 0.60 19.48
N GLN A 113 -17.34 0.38 19.69
CA GLN A 113 -16.70 0.57 21.00
C GLN A 113 -16.71 2.03 21.44
N GLN A 114 -16.67 2.99 20.50
CA GLN A 114 -16.79 4.42 20.80
C GLN A 114 -18.23 4.86 21.09
N ASN A 115 -19.22 4.15 20.54
CA ASN A 115 -20.64 4.40 20.81
C ASN A 115 -21.47 3.11 20.72
N LEU A 116 -21.71 2.50 21.89
CA LEU A 116 -22.42 1.23 22.02
C LEU A 116 -23.91 1.30 21.62
N HIS A 117 -24.47 2.50 21.49
CA HIS A 117 -25.88 2.71 21.10
C HIS A 117 -26.06 2.86 19.59
N LEU A 118 -24.96 2.91 18.82
CA LEU A 118 -25.02 3.09 17.39
C LEU A 118 -25.49 1.80 16.70
N ALA A 119 -26.50 1.91 15.84
CA ALA A 119 -26.94 0.78 15.02
C ALA A 119 -25.80 0.34 14.08
N LEU A 120 -25.71 -0.98 13.80
CA LEU A 120 -24.64 -1.57 13.00
C LEU A 120 -24.49 -0.93 11.61
N GLU A 121 -25.59 -0.57 10.95
CA GLU A 121 -25.57 0.08 9.64
C GLU A 121 -24.92 1.47 9.71
N ALA A 122 -25.28 2.25 10.73
CA ALA A 122 -24.69 3.57 10.95
C ALA A 122 -23.20 3.46 11.34
N ALA A 123 -22.84 2.47 12.16
CA ALA A 123 -21.44 2.18 12.48
C ALA A 123 -20.64 1.81 11.23
N THR A 124 -21.21 0.99 10.35
CA THR A 124 -20.58 0.58 9.09
C THR A 124 -20.35 1.74 8.14
N LYS A 125 -21.35 2.63 7.97
CA LYS A 125 -21.19 3.84 7.14
C LYS A 125 -20.09 4.75 7.70
N ARG A 126 -20.03 4.92 9.02
CA ARG A 126 -19.00 5.73 9.67
C ARG A 126 -17.61 5.10 9.53
N ALA A 127 -17.49 3.80 9.79
CA ALA A 127 -16.26 3.04 9.64
C ALA A 127 -15.69 3.11 8.21
N LYS A 128 -16.55 2.96 7.18
CA LYS A 128 -16.15 3.16 5.78
C LYS A 128 -15.54 4.54 5.57
N ALA A 129 -16.26 5.59 5.97
CA ALA A 129 -15.83 6.97 5.75
C ALA A 129 -14.49 7.29 6.46
N ASP A 130 -14.34 6.87 7.72
CA ASP A 130 -13.13 7.10 8.49
C ASP A 130 -11.93 6.32 7.91
N PHE A 131 -12.14 5.05 7.54
CA PHE A 131 -11.11 4.22 6.93
C PHE A 131 -10.63 4.79 5.61
N GLU A 132 -11.52 5.07 4.66
CA GLU A 132 -11.14 5.55 3.31
C GLU A 132 -10.48 6.93 3.37
N LYS A 133 -10.96 7.82 4.24
CA LYS A 133 -10.34 9.13 4.47
C LYS A 133 -8.90 8.99 4.97
N ALA A 134 -8.68 8.13 5.96
CA ALA A 134 -7.37 7.92 6.53
C ALA A 134 -6.44 7.19 5.54
N ALA A 135 -6.91 6.11 4.90
CA ALA A 135 -6.16 5.36 3.90
C ALA A 135 -5.71 6.26 2.73
N LYS A 136 -6.61 7.11 2.22
CA LYS A 136 -6.28 8.13 1.21
C LYS A 136 -5.20 9.08 1.69
N SER A 137 -5.32 9.61 2.91
CA SER A 137 -4.34 10.56 3.48
C SER A 137 -2.95 9.91 3.62
N PHE A 138 -2.88 8.68 4.17
CA PHE A 138 -1.63 7.92 4.27
C PHE A 138 -0.97 7.70 2.90
N MET A 139 -1.72 7.21 1.91
CA MET A 139 -1.12 6.94 0.59
C MET A 139 -0.72 8.23 -0.15
N GLN A 140 -1.60 9.24 -0.16
CA GLN A 140 -1.36 10.47 -0.91
C GLN A 140 -0.23 11.29 -0.31
N ASP A 141 -0.19 11.46 1.00
CA ASP A 141 0.80 12.33 1.63
C ASP A 141 2.19 11.68 1.69
N THR A 142 2.26 10.34 1.80
CA THR A 142 3.51 9.58 1.59
C THR A 142 4.06 9.81 0.19
N LEU A 143 3.20 9.71 -0.83
CA LEU A 143 3.61 9.90 -2.22
C LEU A 143 4.05 11.34 -2.51
N LYS A 144 3.33 12.34 -1.97
CA LYS A 144 3.72 13.76 -2.07
C LYS A 144 5.06 14.00 -1.41
N LEU A 145 5.28 13.50 -0.20
CA LEU A 145 6.55 13.64 0.52
C LEU A 145 7.70 12.99 -0.25
N GLY A 146 7.47 11.78 -0.79
CA GLY A 146 8.44 11.10 -1.65
C GLY A 146 8.87 11.94 -2.85
N LYS A 147 7.89 12.46 -3.60
CA LYS A 147 8.15 13.33 -4.76
C LYS A 147 8.81 14.65 -4.38
N PHE A 148 8.48 15.22 -3.23
CA PHE A 148 9.10 16.45 -2.75
C PHE A 148 10.57 16.23 -2.40
N LEU A 149 10.89 15.14 -1.68
CA LEU A 149 12.26 14.84 -1.24
C LEU A 149 13.14 14.29 -2.37
N ARG A 150 12.57 13.54 -3.31
CA ARG A 150 13.28 12.90 -4.43
C ARG A 150 12.55 13.16 -5.75
N PRO A 151 12.59 14.40 -6.28
CA PRO A 151 11.84 14.79 -7.46
C PRO A 151 12.31 14.12 -8.75
N LYS A 152 13.55 13.61 -8.81
CA LYS A 152 14.05 12.87 -10.00
C LYS A 152 13.64 11.40 -10.00
N ARG A 153 13.11 10.88 -8.89
CA ARG A 153 12.60 9.50 -8.80
C ARG A 153 11.17 9.41 -9.32
N LEU A 154 10.89 8.35 -10.05
CA LEU A 154 9.55 8.00 -10.49
C LEU A 154 8.87 7.18 -9.39
N TRP A 155 7.94 7.83 -8.70
CA TRP A 155 7.22 7.26 -7.57
C TRP A 155 5.91 6.63 -7.99
N GLY A 156 5.63 5.43 -7.48
CA GLY A 156 4.36 4.75 -7.69
C GLY A 156 4.11 3.65 -6.65
N TYR A 157 2.84 3.31 -6.48
CA TYR A 157 2.44 2.12 -5.71
C TYR A 157 2.40 0.90 -6.63
N TYR A 158 2.96 -0.21 -6.17
CA TYR A 158 2.78 -1.50 -6.81
C TYR A 158 1.28 -1.88 -6.84
N LEU A 159 0.83 -2.52 -7.93
CA LEU A 159 -0.56 -2.94 -8.20
C LEU A 159 -1.62 -1.84 -8.40
N PHE A 160 -1.23 -0.57 -8.60
CA PHE A 160 -2.22 0.49 -8.89
C PHE A 160 -2.06 1.08 -10.31
N PRO A 161 -3.16 1.16 -11.09
CA PRO A 161 -4.48 0.56 -10.84
C PRO A 161 -4.49 -0.96 -11.05
N ASP A 162 -5.33 -1.67 -10.30
CA ASP A 162 -5.64 -3.08 -10.55
C ASP A 162 -6.89 -3.19 -11.44
N CYS A 163 -6.90 -4.21 -12.30
CA CYS A 163 -7.95 -4.54 -13.25
C CYS A 163 -8.92 -5.61 -12.70
N TYR A 164 -8.44 -6.42 -11.74
CA TYR A 164 -9.15 -7.58 -11.16
C TYR A 164 -9.75 -8.55 -12.20
N ASN A 165 -9.12 -8.69 -13.36
CA ASN A 165 -9.54 -9.56 -14.44
C ASN A 165 -8.96 -10.99 -14.31
N HIS A 166 -8.85 -11.53 -13.11
CA HIS A 166 -8.13 -12.80 -12.87
C HIS A 166 -8.95 -14.07 -13.14
N HIS A 167 -10.10 -13.98 -13.82
CA HIS A 167 -10.98 -15.11 -14.09
C HIS A 167 -10.61 -15.86 -15.39
N TYR A 168 -9.33 -16.18 -15.55
CA TYR A 168 -8.76 -16.79 -16.76
C TYR A 168 -9.33 -18.17 -17.12
N TYR A 169 -10.02 -18.82 -16.18
CA TYR A 169 -10.68 -20.11 -16.39
C TYR A 169 -12.05 -20.01 -17.08
N GLN A 170 -12.59 -18.80 -17.26
CA GLN A 170 -13.87 -18.60 -17.96
C GLN A 170 -13.67 -18.66 -19.47
N THR A 171 -14.55 -19.36 -20.19
CA THR A 171 -14.51 -19.47 -21.65
C THR A 171 -14.75 -18.13 -22.36
N THR A 172 -15.42 -17.19 -21.69
CA THR A 172 -15.69 -15.82 -22.16
C THR A 172 -14.59 -14.83 -21.82
N TYR A 173 -13.46 -15.28 -21.27
CA TYR A 173 -12.37 -14.41 -20.85
C TYR A 173 -11.67 -13.75 -22.05
N TYR A 174 -11.71 -12.42 -22.11
CA TYR A 174 -11.08 -11.61 -23.17
C TYR A 174 -10.01 -10.63 -22.66
N GLY A 175 -9.69 -10.68 -21.36
CA GLY A 175 -8.65 -9.84 -20.74
C GLY A 175 -9.06 -8.41 -20.37
N GLY A 176 -10.31 -7.98 -20.62
CA GLY A 176 -10.76 -6.65 -20.21
C GLY A 176 -11.04 -6.51 -18.71
N CYS A 177 -10.86 -5.30 -18.18
CA CYS A 177 -11.29 -4.95 -16.83
C CYS A 177 -12.80 -4.82 -16.77
N PHE A 178 -13.40 -5.28 -15.67
CA PHE A 178 -14.82 -5.09 -15.42
C PHE A 178 -15.19 -3.61 -15.37
N HIS A 179 -16.39 -3.26 -15.82
CA HIS A 179 -16.88 -1.88 -15.85
C HIS A 179 -16.82 -1.23 -14.46
N GLU A 180 -17.20 -1.99 -13.43
CA GLU A 180 -17.15 -1.52 -12.04
C GLU A 180 -15.73 -1.19 -11.57
N GLU A 181 -14.72 -1.95 -12.00
CA GLU A 181 -13.34 -1.71 -11.60
C GLU A 181 -12.74 -0.49 -12.28
N LYS A 182 -13.12 -0.23 -13.53
CA LYS A 182 -12.80 1.04 -14.21
C LYS A 182 -13.44 2.22 -13.47
N ARG A 183 -14.73 2.15 -13.15
CA ARG A 183 -15.45 3.21 -12.42
C ARG A 183 -14.79 3.53 -11.07
N LYS A 184 -14.42 2.51 -10.30
CA LYS A 184 -13.70 2.67 -9.02
C LYS A 184 -12.30 3.27 -9.23
N ASN A 185 -11.59 2.90 -10.30
CA ASN A 185 -10.27 3.45 -10.62
C ASN A 185 -10.34 4.93 -11.04
N ASP A 186 -11.44 5.35 -11.67
CA ASP A 186 -11.69 6.76 -12.03
C ASP A 186 -12.13 7.62 -10.83
N GLY A 187 -12.34 7.00 -9.66
CA GLY A 187 -12.76 7.68 -8.43
C GLY A 187 -14.27 7.85 -8.28
N GLY A 188 -15.08 7.15 -9.07
CA GLY A 188 -16.53 7.10 -8.92
C GLY A 188 -16.95 6.00 -7.94
N ASP A 189 -17.43 6.40 -6.76
CA ASP A 189 -18.19 5.54 -5.84
C ASP A 189 -19.68 5.89 -5.90
#